data_AF-A0A3D2RQ10-F1
#
_entry.id   AF-A0A3D2RQ10-F1
#
_cell.length_a   1.000
_cell.length_b   1.000
_cell.length_c   1.000
_cell.angle_alpha   90.00
_cell.angle_beta   90.00
_cell.angle_gamma   90.00
#
_symmetry.space_group_name_H-M   'P 1'
#
loop_
_entity.id
_entity.type
_entity.pdbx_description
1 polymer ?
#
loop_
_entity_poly.entity_id
_entity_poly.type
_entity_poly.pdbx_seq_one_letter_code
_entity_poly.pdbx_strand_id
1 'polypeptide(L)'
;MAADATGPLAAVVFKTISESVGDLSYVRVFSGDLKSGQDTHNATLDQSERVGQSYFLCGHNRSDADSIGPGDMGALIKLKDTHTGNTLTTKTGGVIVPPVEFPSPLIRIAVEPKARGDEEKIGIGLHRIHEEDPSFLSGYDPELKQIIVQGQGELHLTVVLGKLKQKFGVEVETIEPRIPYRETIVGKAEGHHRHKKQSGGRGQFGEVYLRIEAKTRGDGYEFEDAVVGGNIPRNFIPAVEKGIVETLDEGPLAGYQVVDTKVTVYDGSHHPVDSSEMAFKMAGSQAFQKAFLGAKPILLEPIYSIEVKVPEPYMGEVMGDLNSRRGRIQGMDPDGNFQIVRAEVPLAELYKYSTSLRSITQGTGDYSMSLSHYEQVPHEQTEKIVAESKKEIEAVEA
;
A
#
# COMPACT_ATOMS: atom_id res chain seq x y z
N MET A 1 19.12 28.10 15.38
CA MET A 1 19.36 29.30 14.56
C MET A 1 19.01 30.53 15.38
N ALA A 2 19.81 31.60 15.30
CA ALA A 2 19.46 32.86 15.95
C ALA A 2 18.39 33.58 15.10
N ALA A 3 17.43 34.22 15.77
CA ALA A 3 16.42 35.05 15.11
C ALA A 3 17.06 36.38 14.68
N ASP A 4 17.69 36.38 13.52
CA ASP A 4 18.35 37.55 12.92
C ASP A 4 17.71 37.87 11.57
N ALA A 5 17.12 39.07 11.46
CA ALA A 5 16.45 39.54 10.25
C ALA A 5 17.42 39.81 9.09
N THR A 6 18.70 40.02 9.39
CA THR A 6 19.75 40.27 8.38
C THR A 6 20.46 38.99 7.92
N GLY A 7 20.21 37.88 8.62
CA GLY A 7 20.77 36.57 8.30
C GLY A 7 20.17 35.93 7.05
N PRO A 8 20.70 34.76 6.62
CA PRO A 8 20.11 33.99 5.54
C PRO A 8 18.70 33.54 5.91
N LEU A 9 17.80 33.54 4.92
CA LEU A 9 16.43 33.07 5.11
C LEU A 9 16.44 31.58 5.44
N ALA A 10 15.75 31.22 6.52
CA ALA A 10 15.35 29.87 6.83
C ALA A 10 13.89 29.90 7.29
N ALA A 11 12.99 29.38 6.45
CA ALA A 11 11.57 29.36 6.73
C ALA A 11 11.00 27.98 6.42
N VAL A 12 10.07 27.49 7.24
CA VAL A 12 9.45 26.17 7.06
C VAL A 12 7.99 26.35 6.74
N VAL A 13 7.55 25.69 5.67
CA VAL A 13 6.13 25.53 5.40
C VAL A 13 5.62 24.42 6.31
N PHE A 14 4.82 24.75 7.32
CA PHE A 14 4.34 23.77 8.30
C PHE A 14 2.93 23.26 8.00
N LYS A 15 2.21 23.90 7.08
CA LYS A 15 0.88 23.47 6.64
C LYS A 15 0.56 24.03 5.27
N THR A 16 -0.08 23.23 4.42
CA THR A 16 -0.62 23.67 3.14
C THR A 16 -2.13 23.45 3.16
N ILE A 17 -2.90 24.40 2.63
CA ILE A 17 -4.36 24.26 2.49
C ILE A 17 -4.72 24.61 1.05
N SER A 18 -5.37 23.69 0.35
CA SER A 18 -5.88 23.95 -0.99
C SER A 18 -7.23 24.67 -0.91
N GLU A 19 -7.30 25.86 -1.49
CA GLU A 19 -8.50 26.66 -1.65
C GLU A 19 -8.82 26.90 -3.14
N SER A 20 -10.03 27.42 -3.43
CA SER A 20 -10.46 27.74 -4.78
C SER A 20 -9.59 28.77 -5.50
N VAL A 21 -8.87 29.61 -4.75
CA VAL A 21 -7.95 30.64 -5.28
C VAL A 21 -6.50 30.14 -5.49
N GLY A 22 -6.21 28.90 -5.10
CA GLY A 22 -4.89 28.27 -5.15
C GLY A 22 -4.45 27.75 -3.78
N ASP A 23 -3.26 27.18 -3.72
CA ASP A 23 -2.70 26.64 -2.48
C ASP A 23 -2.15 27.75 -1.58
N LEU A 24 -2.54 27.67 -0.31
CA LEU A 24 -2.13 28.57 0.77
C LEU A 24 -1.13 27.84 1.67
N SER A 25 0.14 28.24 1.58
CA SER A 25 1.25 27.65 2.33
C SER A 25 1.53 28.47 3.58
N TYR A 26 1.26 27.91 4.75
CA TYR A 26 1.57 28.51 6.04
C TYR A 26 3.04 28.32 6.37
N VAL A 27 3.71 29.44 6.63
CA VAL A 27 5.15 29.50 6.82
C VAL A 27 5.49 30.06 8.19
N ARG A 28 6.51 29.48 8.82
CA ARG A 28 7.18 30.04 9.98
C ARG A 28 8.61 30.41 9.61
N VAL A 29 9.00 31.66 9.84
CA VAL A 29 10.36 32.13 9.57
C VAL A 29 11.20 32.00 10.83
N PHE A 30 12.39 31.40 10.72
CA PHE A 30 13.33 31.22 11.83
C PHE A 30 14.47 32.22 11.80
N SER A 31 15.00 32.51 10.60
CA SER A 31 16.04 33.51 10.37
C SER A 31 15.84 34.18 9.02
N GLY A 32 16.40 35.37 8.85
CA GLY A 32 16.22 36.21 7.68
C GLY A 32 14.82 36.83 7.61
N ASP A 33 14.55 37.48 6.49
CA ASP A 33 13.29 38.17 6.21
C ASP A 33 12.72 37.65 4.88
N LEU A 34 11.42 37.35 4.87
CA LEU A 34 10.71 36.77 3.74
C LEU A 34 9.80 37.84 3.14
N LYS A 35 10.16 38.36 1.97
CA LYS A 35 9.43 39.47 1.33
C LYS A 35 8.51 38.99 0.20
N SER A 36 7.39 39.68 0.03
CA SER A 36 6.54 39.52 -1.16
C SER A 36 7.34 39.80 -2.43
N GLY A 37 7.25 38.89 -3.41
CA GLY A 37 7.99 39.01 -4.67
C GLY A 37 9.48 38.66 -4.59
N GLN A 38 9.96 38.02 -3.52
CA GLN A 38 11.35 37.58 -3.41
C GLN A 38 11.60 36.24 -4.12
N ASP A 39 12.77 36.07 -4.74
CA ASP A 39 13.25 34.75 -5.18
C ASP A 39 13.77 33.97 -3.97
N THR A 40 13.26 32.77 -3.79
CA THR A 40 13.67 31.81 -2.76
C THR A 40 14.04 30.48 -3.40
N HIS A 41 14.53 29.57 -2.58
CA HIS A 41 14.93 28.23 -2.98
C HIS A 41 14.38 27.23 -1.97
N ASN A 42 13.62 26.26 -2.44
CA ASN A 42 13.21 25.10 -1.66
C ASN A 42 14.44 24.21 -1.45
N ALA A 43 15.05 24.30 -0.28
CA ALA A 43 16.24 23.55 0.07
C ALA A 43 15.97 22.04 0.24
N THR A 44 14.71 21.63 0.42
CA THR A 44 14.32 20.22 0.55
C THR A 44 14.24 19.53 -0.81
N LEU A 45 13.68 20.19 -1.82
CA LEU A 45 13.51 19.63 -3.18
C LEU A 45 14.56 20.13 -4.20
N ASP A 46 15.44 21.03 -3.75
CA ASP A 46 16.45 21.71 -4.57
C ASP A 46 15.87 22.45 -5.79
N GLN A 47 14.75 23.17 -5.59
CA GLN A 47 14.06 23.90 -6.64
C GLN A 47 13.93 25.39 -6.32
N SER A 48 14.06 26.24 -7.34
CA SER A 48 13.86 27.68 -7.22
C SER A 48 12.38 28.04 -7.14
N GLU A 49 12.05 28.94 -6.23
CA GLU A 49 10.68 29.36 -5.95
C GLU A 49 10.58 30.88 -5.97
N ARG A 50 9.41 31.40 -6.35
CA ARG A 50 9.13 32.83 -6.30
C ARG A 50 8.03 33.07 -5.30
N VAL A 51 8.34 33.82 -4.26
CA VAL A 51 7.35 34.21 -3.25
C VAL A 51 6.35 35.16 -3.90
N GLY A 52 5.07 34.77 -3.90
CA GLY A 52 3.97 35.61 -4.35
C GLY A 52 3.62 36.70 -3.32
N GLN A 53 2.31 36.91 -3.13
CA GLN A 53 1.81 37.75 -2.04
C GLN A 53 1.87 36.99 -0.71
N SER A 54 2.35 37.68 0.32
CA SER A 54 2.35 37.21 1.71
C SER A 54 1.23 37.85 2.53
N TYR A 55 0.68 37.09 3.48
CA TYR A 55 -0.41 37.52 4.36
C TYR A 55 -0.12 37.17 5.81
N PHE A 56 -0.55 38.04 6.71
CA PHE A 56 -0.85 37.65 8.10
C PHE A 56 -2.31 37.20 8.19
N LEU A 57 -2.52 36.09 8.91
CA LEU A 57 -3.83 35.47 9.05
C LEU A 57 -4.32 35.59 10.49
N CYS A 58 -5.52 36.14 10.66
CA CYS A 58 -6.23 36.17 11.93
C CYS A 58 -7.60 35.52 11.75
N GLY A 59 -7.68 34.20 11.95
CA GLY A 59 -8.87 33.41 11.64
C GLY A 59 -9.19 33.48 10.14
N HIS A 60 -10.35 34.02 9.79
CA HIS A 60 -10.78 34.20 8.40
C HIS A 60 -10.24 35.50 7.76
N ASN A 61 -9.77 36.45 8.56
CA ASN A 61 -9.29 37.74 8.06
C ASN A 61 -7.85 37.62 7.54
N ARG A 62 -7.61 38.18 6.35
CA ARG A 62 -6.29 38.27 5.72
C ARG A 62 -5.85 39.73 5.68
N SER A 63 -4.65 40.01 6.14
CA SER A 63 -4.00 41.32 5.96
C SER A 63 -2.73 41.14 5.14
N ASP A 64 -2.55 41.95 4.11
CA ASP A 64 -1.34 41.95 3.29
C ASP A 64 -0.11 42.19 4.18
N ALA A 65 0.93 41.39 3.95
CA ALA A 65 2.21 41.50 4.63
C ALA A 65 3.29 41.79 3.59
N ASP A 66 3.98 42.92 3.71
CA ASP A 66 5.11 43.23 2.83
C ASP A 66 6.31 42.30 3.09
N SER A 67 6.50 41.94 4.36
CA SER A 67 7.54 41.01 4.82
C SER A 67 7.10 40.21 6.05
N ILE A 68 7.67 39.01 6.20
CA ILE A 68 7.52 38.14 7.37
C ILE A 68 8.91 37.96 7.98
N GLY A 69 9.09 38.53 9.18
CA GLY A 69 10.37 38.54 9.88
C GLY A 69 10.64 37.27 10.70
N PRO A 70 11.83 37.15 11.29
CA PRO A 70 12.21 35.98 12.07
C PRO A 70 11.38 35.85 13.34
N GLY A 71 10.80 34.66 13.57
CA GLY A 71 9.89 34.37 14.67
C GLY A 71 8.41 34.46 14.29
N ASP A 72 8.08 35.19 13.21
CA ASP A 72 6.71 35.38 12.77
C ASP A 72 6.19 34.19 11.96
N MET A 73 4.86 34.10 11.89
CA MET A 73 4.13 33.16 11.05
C MET A 73 3.24 33.93 10.08
N GLY A 74 3.17 33.47 8.85
CA GLY A 74 2.28 34.02 7.83
C GLY A 74 1.88 32.96 6.83
N ALA A 75 1.28 33.40 5.72
CA ALA A 75 0.93 32.52 4.63
C ALA A 75 1.35 33.11 3.28
N LEU A 76 1.73 32.21 2.38
CA LEU A 76 2.09 32.48 1.01
C LEU A 76 1.06 31.85 0.08
N ILE A 77 0.77 32.50 -1.04
CA ILE A 77 -0.14 31.99 -2.06
C ILE A 77 0.66 31.50 -3.27
N LYS A 78 0.26 30.35 -3.84
CA LYS A 78 0.74 29.81 -5.13
C LYS A 78 2.25 29.57 -5.20
N LEU A 79 2.80 28.92 -4.17
CA LEU A 79 4.07 28.22 -4.35
C LEU A 79 3.85 27.03 -5.30
N LYS A 80 4.82 26.71 -6.15
CA LYS A 80 4.63 25.69 -7.19
C LYS A 80 5.01 24.31 -6.69
N ASP A 81 6.21 24.19 -6.15
CA ASP A 81 6.90 22.96 -5.81
C ASP A 81 7.35 23.03 -4.34
N THR A 82 6.49 23.60 -3.47
CA THR A 82 6.75 23.71 -2.03
C THR A 82 5.54 23.27 -1.23
N HIS A 83 5.72 22.20 -0.46
CA HIS A 83 4.65 21.55 0.31
C HIS A 83 4.92 21.57 1.81
N THR A 84 3.98 21.00 2.57
CA THR A 84 4.08 20.82 4.03
C THR A 84 5.37 20.07 4.41
N GLY A 85 6.16 20.66 5.32
CA GLY A 85 7.44 20.13 5.77
C GLY A 85 8.67 20.63 5.00
N ASN A 86 8.50 21.37 3.90
CA ASN A 86 9.63 21.88 3.11
C ASN A 86 10.24 23.16 3.72
N THR A 87 11.54 23.35 3.46
CA THR A 87 12.29 24.53 3.91
C THR A 87 12.61 25.48 2.77
N LEU A 88 12.22 26.74 2.89
CA LEU A 88 12.56 27.84 1.99
C LEU A 88 13.78 28.61 2.50
N THR A 89 14.70 28.90 1.59
CA THR A 89 15.95 29.62 1.84
C THR A 89 16.25 30.63 0.74
N THR A 90 17.25 31.49 0.91
CA THR A 90 17.65 32.49 -0.11
C THR A 90 18.68 31.99 -1.12
N LYS A 91 19.36 30.86 -0.88
CA LYS A 91 20.43 30.34 -1.73
C LYS A 91 20.38 28.81 -1.78
N THR A 92 20.76 28.24 -2.93
CA THR A 92 21.06 26.81 -3.09
C THR A 92 22.06 26.34 -2.03
N GLY A 93 21.80 25.19 -1.40
CA GLY A 93 22.60 24.68 -0.29
C GLY A 93 22.37 25.39 1.06
N GLY A 94 21.24 26.08 1.21
CA GLY A 94 20.82 26.70 2.46
C GLY A 94 20.51 25.70 3.58
N VAL A 95 20.22 26.22 4.78
CA VAL A 95 19.93 25.38 5.95
C VAL A 95 18.59 24.67 5.76
N ILE A 96 18.58 23.35 5.85
CA ILE A 96 17.36 22.54 5.91
C ILE A 96 16.96 22.41 7.37
N VAL A 97 15.73 22.81 7.70
CA VAL A 97 15.18 22.58 9.04
C VAL A 97 14.72 21.12 9.10
N PRO A 98 15.03 20.38 10.19
CA PRO A 98 14.55 19.01 10.34
C PRO A 98 13.02 18.94 10.18
N PRO A 99 12.50 18.03 9.35
CA PRO A 99 11.07 17.88 9.14
C PRO A 99 10.40 17.39 10.43
N VAL A 100 9.10 17.65 10.53
CA VAL A 100 8.27 17.06 11.59
C VAL A 100 8.06 15.58 11.26
N GLU A 101 8.38 14.70 12.21
CA GLU A 101 8.04 13.28 12.10
C GLU A 101 6.53 13.12 12.34
N PHE A 102 5.83 12.60 11.34
CA PHE A 102 4.41 12.30 11.44
C PHE A 102 4.21 10.88 11.96
N PRO A 103 3.18 10.64 12.79
CA PRO A 103 2.88 9.31 13.29
C PRO A 103 2.48 8.37 12.13
N SER A 104 2.95 7.13 12.19
CA SER A 104 2.50 6.07 11.29
C SER A 104 0.99 5.85 11.43
N PRO A 105 0.27 5.53 10.34
CA PRO A 105 -1.16 5.26 10.43
C PRO A 105 -1.43 3.97 11.21
N LEU A 106 -2.45 4.00 12.06
CA LEU A 106 -2.85 2.88 12.92
C LEU A 106 -3.91 2.00 12.27
N ILE A 107 -4.82 2.62 11.51
CA ILE A 107 -5.93 1.92 10.86
C ILE A 107 -5.85 2.07 9.35
N ARG A 108 -6.43 1.09 8.66
CA ARG A 108 -6.61 1.07 7.21
C ARG A 108 -8.05 0.68 6.88
N ILE A 109 -8.61 1.29 5.85
CA ILE A 109 -9.91 0.93 5.28
C ILE A 109 -9.79 0.94 3.76
N ALA A 110 -10.60 0.12 3.09
CA ALA A 110 -10.74 0.21 1.65
C ALA A 110 -11.89 1.17 1.31
N VAL A 111 -11.74 1.90 0.20
CA VAL A 111 -12.76 2.84 -0.29
C VAL A 111 -13.14 2.51 -1.72
N GLU A 112 -14.44 2.55 -2.00
CA GLU A 112 -15.01 2.34 -3.32
C GLU A 112 -15.85 3.55 -3.78
N PRO A 113 -15.79 3.91 -5.06
CA PRO A 113 -16.62 4.99 -5.61
C PRO A 113 -18.10 4.58 -5.60
N LYS A 114 -18.98 5.46 -5.10
CA LYS A 114 -20.44 5.24 -5.25
C LYS A 114 -20.91 5.35 -6.70
N ALA A 115 -20.26 6.23 -7.48
CA ALA A 115 -20.60 6.48 -8.87
C ALA A 115 -19.46 6.02 -9.78
N ARG A 116 -19.80 5.23 -10.81
CA ARG A 116 -18.84 4.81 -11.84
C ARG A 116 -18.28 6.03 -12.56
N GLY A 117 -16.95 6.13 -12.65
CA GLY A 117 -16.25 7.24 -13.32
C GLY A 117 -15.70 8.32 -12.38
N ASP A 118 -15.94 8.25 -11.07
CA ASP A 118 -15.36 9.19 -10.10
C ASP A 118 -13.96 8.78 -9.60
N GLU A 119 -13.43 7.62 -10.02
CA GLU A 119 -12.12 7.08 -9.58
C GLU A 119 -10.96 8.08 -9.76
N GLU A 120 -10.88 8.74 -10.91
CA GLU A 120 -9.84 9.74 -11.19
C GLU A 120 -9.93 10.93 -10.23
N LYS A 121 -11.16 11.39 -9.92
CA LYS A 121 -11.39 12.48 -8.97
C LYS A 121 -11.06 12.07 -7.54
N ILE A 122 -11.33 10.80 -7.17
CA ILE A 122 -10.92 10.25 -5.87
C ILE A 122 -9.40 10.31 -5.77
N GLY A 123 -8.68 9.81 -6.78
CA GLY A 123 -7.21 9.83 -6.78
C GLY A 123 -6.64 11.24 -6.59
N ILE A 124 -7.13 12.20 -7.37
CA ILE A 124 -6.70 13.61 -7.27
C ILE A 124 -7.07 14.21 -5.90
N GLY A 125 -8.28 13.94 -5.42
CA GLY A 125 -8.77 14.48 -4.14
C GLY A 125 -8.03 13.92 -2.93
N LEU A 126 -7.77 12.61 -2.90
CA LEU A 126 -7.01 11.95 -1.86
C LEU A 126 -5.55 12.43 -1.85
N HIS A 127 -4.94 12.62 -3.01
CA HIS A 127 -3.58 13.18 -3.11
C HIS A 127 -3.50 14.58 -2.52
N ARG A 128 -4.44 15.47 -2.87
CA ARG A 128 -4.50 16.82 -2.28
C ARG A 128 -4.73 16.79 -0.78
N ILE A 129 -5.55 15.87 -0.28
CA ILE A 129 -5.75 15.73 1.17
C ILE A 129 -4.48 15.25 1.86
N HIS A 130 -3.70 14.35 1.24
CA HIS A 130 -2.39 13.93 1.75
C HIS A 130 -1.39 15.10 1.82
N GLU A 131 -1.40 16.03 0.87
CA GLU A 131 -0.56 17.24 0.93
C GLU A 131 -0.94 18.17 2.10
N GLU A 132 -2.23 18.25 2.43
CA GLU A 132 -2.73 19.00 3.60
C GLU A 132 -2.44 18.29 4.93
N ASP A 133 -2.46 16.95 4.94
CA ASP A 133 -2.28 16.09 6.11
C ASP A 133 -1.36 14.90 5.80
N PRO A 134 -0.04 15.04 6.07
CA PRO A 134 0.93 13.98 5.84
C PRO A 134 0.75 12.72 6.71
N SER A 135 -0.10 12.77 7.76
CA SER A 135 -0.40 11.62 8.61
C SER A 135 -1.47 10.69 8.02
N PHE A 136 -2.13 11.13 6.95
CA PHE A 136 -3.07 10.35 6.16
C PHE A 136 -2.34 9.78 4.95
N LEU A 137 -2.41 8.46 4.73
CA LEU A 137 -1.84 7.84 3.53
C LEU A 137 -2.96 7.28 2.67
N SER A 138 -2.78 7.35 1.35
CA SER A 138 -3.70 6.73 0.40
C SER A 138 -2.92 6.14 -0.75
N GLY A 139 -3.39 5.02 -1.28
CA GLY A 139 -2.78 4.35 -2.41
C GLY A 139 -3.71 3.31 -3.02
N TYR A 140 -3.57 3.10 -4.32
CA TYR A 140 -4.16 1.94 -4.97
C TYR A 140 -3.26 0.73 -4.74
N ASP A 141 -3.82 -0.31 -4.16
CA ASP A 141 -3.14 -1.59 -4.02
C ASP A 141 -3.45 -2.44 -5.26
N PRO A 142 -2.48 -2.68 -6.16
CA PRO A 142 -2.70 -3.43 -7.39
C PRO A 142 -3.00 -4.90 -7.16
N GLU A 143 -2.57 -5.45 -6.02
CA GLU A 143 -2.79 -6.84 -5.66
C GLU A 143 -4.22 -7.04 -5.15
N LEU A 144 -4.66 -6.18 -4.23
CA LEU A 144 -6.02 -6.23 -3.67
C LEU A 144 -7.07 -5.64 -4.62
N LYS A 145 -6.62 -4.89 -5.63
CA LYS A 145 -7.43 -4.09 -6.56
C LYS A 145 -8.35 -3.11 -5.84
N GLN A 146 -7.87 -2.55 -4.73
CA GLN A 146 -8.62 -1.64 -3.85
C GLN A 146 -7.84 -0.35 -3.61
N ILE A 147 -8.56 0.76 -3.48
CA ILE A 147 -7.98 1.99 -2.95
C ILE A 147 -7.97 1.85 -1.43
N ILE A 148 -6.77 1.77 -0.85
CA ILE A 148 -6.58 1.70 0.60
C ILE A 148 -6.26 3.08 1.12
N VAL A 149 -6.99 3.50 2.16
CA VAL A 149 -6.71 4.73 2.89
C VAL A 149 -6.37 4.39 4.33
N GLN A 150 -5.35 5.06 4.86
CA GLN A 150 -4.77 4.79 6.16
C GLN A 150 -4.71 6.08 6.98
N GLY A 151 -4.94 5.95 8.29
CA GLY A 151 -4.95 7.10 9.17
C GLY A 151 -4.83 6.74 10.64
N GLN A 152 -4.95 7.75 11.49
CA GLN A 152 -4.72 7.66 12.93
C GLN A 152 -5.89 7.05 13.72
N GLY A 153 -7.08 6.98 13.12
CA GLY A 153 -8.28 6.44 13.75
C GLY A 153 -9.54 6.68 12.92
N GLU A 154 -10.66 6.04 13.31
CA GLU A 154 -11.89 6.04 12.52
C GLU A 154 -12.46 7.45 12.32
N LEU A 155 -12.38 8.29 13.35
CA LEU A 155 -12.80 9.69 13.28
C LEU A 155 -11.94 10.48 12.28
N HIS A 156 -10.63 10.26 12.26
CA HIS A 156 -9.72 10.92 11.33
C HIS A 156 -10.12 10.57 9.89
N LEU A 157 -10.30 9.29 9.57
CA LEU A 157 -10.72 8.86 8.24
C LEU A 157 -12.10 9.41 7.87
N THR A 158 -13.04 9.43 8.81
CA THR A 158 -14.39 10.01 8.59
C THR A 158 -14.31 11.49 8.19
N VAL A 159 -13.45 12.26 8.87
CA VAL A 159 -13.24 13.69 8.56
C VAL A 159 -12.58 13.85 7.18
N VAL A 160 -11.57 13.04 6.86
CA VAL A 160 -10.90 13.05 5.56
C VAL A 160 -11.87 12.76 4.42
N LEU A 161 -12.68 11.70 4.54
CA LEU A 161 -13.69 11.36 3.53
C LEU A 161 -14.80 12.42 3.46
N GLY A 162 -15.15 13.06 4.58
CA GLY A 162 -16.04 14.22 4.59
C GLY A 162 -15.48 15.42 3.82
N LYS A 163 -14.18 15.70 3.94
CA LYS A 163 -13.50 16.73 3.14
C LYS A 163 -13.50 16.40 1.66
N LEU A 164 -13.30 15.12 1.29
CA LEU A 164 -13.35 14.67 -0.10
C LEU A 164 -14.72 14.99 -0.72
N LYS A 165 -15.80 14.67 -0.01
CA LYS A 165 -17.17 15.00 -0.42
C LYS A 165 -17.41 16.52 -0.53
N GLN A 166 -16.97 17.29 0.45
CA GLN A 166 -17.20 18.75 0.46
C GLN A 166 -16.40 19.51 -0.60
N LYS A 167 -15.12 19.16 -0.80
CA LYS A 167 -14.23 19.89 -1.72
C LYS A 167 -14.34 19.40 -3.16
N PHE A 168 -14.48 18.10 -3.36
CA PHE A 168 -14.42 17.48 -4.70
C PHE A 168 -15.77 16.93 -5.16
N GLY A 169 -16.80 16.95 -4.31
CA GLY A 169 -18.13 16.48 -4.65
C GLY A 169 -18.23 14.96 -4.83
N VAL A 170 -17.23 14.20 -4.37
CA VAL A 170 -17.16 12.75 -4.55
C VAL A 170 -17.58 12.03 -3.28
N GLU A 171 -18.51 11.08 -3.43
CA GLU A 171 -18.89 10.17 -2.36
C GLU A 171 -18.22 8.80 -2.53
N VAL A 172 -17.67 8.30 -1.44
CA VAL A 172 -17.09 6.96 -1.36
C VAL A 172 -17.79 6.14 -0.30
N GLU A 173 -17.80 4.83 -0.50
CA GLU A 173 -18.21 3.85 0.50
C GLU A 173 -16.97 3.25 1.15
N THR A 174 -17.04 3.05 2.46
CA THR A 174 -15.98 2.43 3.25
C THR A 174 -16.28 0.95 3.41
N ILE A 175 -15.35 0.10 2.99
CA ILE A 175 -15.44 -1.34 3.11
C ILE A 175 -14.26 -1.90 3.89
N GLU A 176 -14.41 -3.12 4.38
CA GLU A 176 -13.31 -3.84 5.03
C GLU A 176 -12.19 -4.11 4.00
N PRO A 177 -10.94 -3.74 4.30
CA PRO A 177 -9.84 -3.95 3.38
C PRO A 177 -9.54 -5.44 3.26
N ARG A 178 -9.37 -5.91 2.03
CA ARG A 178 -8.99 -7.30 1.78
C ARG A 178 -7.65 -7.63 2.43
N ILE A 179 -7.49 -8.90 2.79
CA ILE A 179 -6.24 -9.41 3.35
C ILE A 179 -5.39 -9.93 2.19
N PRO A 180 -4.11 -9.52 2.07
CA PRO A 180 -3.20 -10.00 1.03
C PRO A 180 -2.73 -11.41 1.40
N TYR A 181 -3.63 -12.39 1.27
CA TYR A 181 -3.28 -13.81 1.39
C TYR A 181 -2.27 -14.19 0.31
N ARG A 182 -1.60 -15.32 0.50
CA ARG A 182 -0.73 -15.93 -0.50
C ARG A 182 -1.10 -17.38 -0.70
N GLU A 183 -0.86 -17.90 -1.90
CA GLU A 183 -1.00 -19.32 -2.18
C GLU A 183 0.39 -19.94 -2.29
N THR A 184 0.54 -21.17 -1.81
CA THR A 184 1.75 -21.96 -2.07
C THR A 184 1.40 -23.44 -2.09
N ILE A 185 2.38 -24.28 -2.39
CA ILE A 185 2.23 -25.73 -2.43
C ILE A 185 3.10 -26.41 -1.38
N VAL A 186 2.68 -27.59 -0.92
CA VAL A 186 3.48 -28.40 0.02
C VAL A 186 4.08 -29.61 -0.70
N GLY A 187 3.44 -30.07 -1.78
CA GLY A 187 3.85 -31.25 -2.53
C GLY A 187 4.62 -30.94 -3.81
N LYS A 188 4.81 -32.01 -4.58
CA LYS A 188 5.22 -31.94 -5.99
C LYS A 188 4.10 -32.48 -6.85
N ALA A 189 3.92 -31.91 -8.03
CA ALA A 189 2.97 -32.42 -9.00
C ALA A 189 3.45 -32.14 -10.42
N GLU A 190 2.90 -32.92 -11.36
CA GLU A 190 3.12 -32.72 -12.79
C GLU A 190 1.83 -32.24 -13.43
N GLY A 191 1.95 -31.30 -14.36
CA GLY A 191 0.85 -30.75 -15.12
C GLY A 191 1.12 -30.86 -16.61
N HIS A 192 0.06 -31.15 -17.36
CA HIS A 192 0.11 -31.10 -18.81
C HIS A 192 -1.13 -30.39 -19.34
N HIS A 193 -0.92 -29.60 -20.40
CA HIS A 193 -2.03 -29.04 -21.14
C HIS A 193 -1.69 -28.90 -22.62
N ARG A 194 -2.64 -29.32 -23.45
CA ARG A 194 -2.61 -29.20 -24.90
C ARG A 194 -3.66 -28.19 -25.34
N HIS A 195 -3.21 -26.98 -25.67
CA HIS A 195 -4.05 -25.94 -26.23
C HIS A 195 -4.18 -26.15 -27.74
N LYS A 196 -5.37 -26.54 -28.20
CA LYS A 196 -5.70 -26.67 -29.63
C LYS A 196 -7.00 -25.92 -29.93
N LYS A 197 -6.92 -24.81 -30.67
CA LYS A 197 -8.10 -24.05 -31.10
C LYS A 197 -8.04 -23.81 -32.60
N GLN A 198 -9.12 -24.17 -33.28
CA GLN A 198 -9.29 -23.99 -34.73
C GLN A 198 -10.59 -23.21 -34.96
N SER A 199 -10.58 -21.90 -34.67
CA SER A 199 -11.73 -21.02 -34.88
C SER A 199 -11.52 -20.20 -36.17
N GLY A 200 -11.95 -20.73 -37.31
CA GLY A 200 -12.14 -20.01 -38.59
C GLY A 200 -10.95 -19.26 -39.23
N GLY A 201 -9.86 -19.03 -38.51
CA GLY A 201 -8.67 -18.28 -38.89
C GLY A 201 -7.38 -19.06 -38.57
N ARG A 202 -6.29 -18.35 -38.29
CA ARG A 202 -4.97 -18.95 -38.01
C ARG A 202 -5.07 -19.93 -36.83
N GLY A 203 -4.66 -21.18 -37.04
CA GLY A 203 -4.73 -22.22 -36.01
C GLY A 203 -3.88 -21.86 -34.79
N GLN A 204 -4.28 -22.34 -33.62
CA GLN A 204 -3.51 -22.23 -32.38
C GLN A 204 -3.18 -23.62 -31.86
N PHE A 205 -1.88 -23.87 -31.66
CA PHE A 205 -1.37 -25.11 -31.11
C PHE A 205 -0.21 -24.88 -30.14
N GLY A 206 -0.31 -25.39 -28.93
CA GLY A 206 0.79 -25.45 -27.97
C GLY A 206 0.52 -26.56 -26.95
N GLU A 207 1.54 -27.36 -26.66
CA GLU A 207 1.47 -28.39 -25.63
C GLU A 207 2.67 -28.24 -24.71
N VAL A 208 2.42 -28.24 -23.40
CA VAL A 208 3.44 -28.00 -22.37
C VAL A 208 3.28 -29.07 -21.29
N TYR A 209 4.40 -29.68 -20.93
CA TYR A 209 4.56 -30.54 -19.76
C TYR A 209 5.49 -29.85 -18.76
N LEU A 210 5.00 -29.71 -17.54
CA LEU A 210 5.74 -29.09 -16.46
C LEU A 210 5.61 -29.90 -15.18
N ARG A 211 6.58 -29.71 -14.30
CA ARG A 211 6.53 -30.18 -12.92
C ARG A 211 6.69 -28.98 -12.00
N ILE A 212 6.02 -29.04 -10.86
CA ILE A 212 6.11 -28.02 -9.82
C ILE A 212 6.57 -28.64 -8.51
N GLU A 213 7.35 -27.88 -7.75
CA GLU A 213 7.81 -28.26 -6.42
C GLU A 213 7.84 -27.05 -5.49
N ALA A 214 7.50 -27.29 -4.22
CA ALA A 214 7.56 -26.29 -3.17
C ALA A 214 9.01 -25.85 -2.92
N LYS A 215 9.23 -24.54 -2.78
CA LYS A 215 10.50 -23.97 -2.31
C LYS A 215 10.44 -23.69 -0.80
N THR A 216 11.58 -23.30 -0.24
CA THR A 216 11.59 -22.79 1.13
C THR A 216 10.90 -21.43 1.16
N ARG A 217 10.24 -21.14 2.30
CA ARG A 217 9.50 -19.90 2.45
C ARG A 217 10.40 -18.68 2.28
N GLY A 218 9.99 -17.75 1.43
CA GLY A 218 10.75 -16.54 1.11
C GLY A 218 11.72 -16.68 -0.06
N ASP A 219 11.88 -17.86 -0.66
CA ASP A 219 12.71 -18.05 -1.86
C ASP A 219 12.03 -17.56 -3.14
N GLY A 220 10.73 -17.26 -3.08
CA GLY A 220 9.96 -16.71 -4.20
C GLY A 220 9.74 -17.71 -5.34
N TYR A 221 9.60 -17.19 -6.56
CA TYR A 221 9.36 -17.99 -7.76
C TYR A 221 10.66 -18.32 -8.50
N GLU A 222 10.77 -19.55 -8.99
CA GLU A 222 11.88 -19.98 -9.86
C GLU A 222 11.35 -20.71 -11.09
N PHE A 223 11.81 -20.28 -12.26
CA PHE A 223 11.56 -20.94 -13.54
C PHE A 223 12.81 -21.70 -14.00
N GLU A 224 12.62 -22.95 -14.41
CA GLU A 224 13.68 -23.79 -14.97
C GLU A 224 13.26 -24.36 -16.33
N ASP A 225 14.05 -24.07 -17.36
CA ASP A 225 13.95 -24.69 -18.68
C ASP A 225 14.79 -25.97 -18.72
N ALA A 226 14.11 -27.12 -18.72
CA ALA A 226 14.69 -28.45 -18.86
C ALA A 226 14.28 -29.12 -20.19
N VAL A 227 13.81 -28.34 -21.19
CA VAL A 227 13.35 -28.89 -22.47
C VAL A 227 14.52 -29.42 -23.28
N VAL A 228 14.48 -30.71 -23.63
CA VAL A 228 15.48 -31.39 -24.47
C VAL A 228 14.85 -31.78 -25.81
N GLY A 229 15.66 -31.81 -26.89
CA GLY A 229 15.21 -32.34 -28.19
C GLY A 229 14.44 -31.36 -29.08
N GLY A 230 14.23 -30.11 -28.65
CA GLY A 230 13.60 -29.08 -29.49
C GLY A 230 12.09 -29.23 -29.67
N ASN A 231 11.44 -30.03 -28.83
CA ASN A 231 10.00 -30.25 -28.85
C ASN A 231 9.19 -28.96 -28.63
N ILE A 232 9.73 -28.05 -27.81
CA ILE A 232 9.33 -26.64 -27.77
C ILE A 232 10.46 -25.80 -28.38
N PRO A 233 10.20 -25.04 -29.46
CA PRO A 233 11.16 -24.08 -29.98
C PRO A 233 11.56 -23.05 -28.91
N ARG A 234 12.86 -22.78 -28.75
CA ARG A 234 13.39 -21.89 -27.69
C ARG A 234 12.78 -20.49 -27.66
N ASN A 235 12.33 -19.99 -28.81
CA ASN A 235 11.64 -18.70 -28.93
C ASN A 235 10.26 -18.68 -28.25
N PHE A 236 9.62 -19.84 -28.02
CA PHE A 236 8.33 -19.93 -27.34
C PHE A 236 8.43 -20.18 -25.83
N ILE A 237 9.62 -20.50 -25.31
CA ILE A 237 9.82 -20.73 -23.86
C ILE A 237 9.51 -19.48 -23.03
N PRO A 238 9.93 -18.24 -23.42
CA PRO A 238 9.53 -17.03 -22.71
C PRO A 238 8.01 -16.80 -22.71
N ALA A 239 7.29 -17.28 -23.73
CA ALA A 239 5.84 -17.18 -23.76
C ALA A 239 5.18 -18.15 -22.77
N VAL A 240 5.73 -19.35 -22.59
CA VAL A 240 5.31 -20.31 -21.55
C VAL A 240 5.54 -19.71 -20.16
N GLU A 241 6.75 -19.21 -19.89
CA GLU A 241 7.10 -18.55 -18.63
C GLU A 241 6.15 -17.38 -18.33
N LYS A 242 5.90 -16.50 -19.31
CA LYS A 242 4.95 -15.40 -19.16
C LYS A 242 3.54 -15.87 -18.80
N GLY A 243 3.07 -16.97 -19.40
CA GLY A 243 1.78 -17.56 -19.07
C GLY A 243 1.73 -18.10 -17.63
N ILE A 244 2.83 -18.67 -17.15
CA ILE A 244 2.95 -19.12 -15.75
C ILE A 244 2.95 -17.91 -14.82
N VAL A 245 3.78 -16.89 -15.07
CA VAL A 245 3.88 -15.69 -14.22
C VAL A 245 2.55 -14.98 -14.06
N GLU A 246 1.78 -14.79 -15.14
CA GLU A 246 0.44 -14.18 -15.04
C GLU A 246 -0.52 -15.05 -14.19
N THR A 247 -0.37 -16.37 -14.25
CA THR A 247 -1.18 -17.29 -13.43
C THR A 247 -0.74 -17.30 -11.96
N LEU A 248 0.54 -17.00 -11.68
CA LEU A 248 1.03 -16.83 -10.31
C LEU A 248 0.38 -15.62 -9.65
N ASP A 249 0.20 -14.52 -10.38
CA ASP A 249 -0.45 -13.32 -9.85
C ASP A 249 -1.95 -13.53 -9.60
N GLU A 250 -2.61 -14.32 -10.45
CA GLU A 250 -4.05 -14.59 -10.33
C GLU A 250 -4.40 -15.69 -9.32
N GLY A 251 -3.53 -16.65 -9.01
CA GLY A 251 -3.81 -17.66 -7.98
C GLY A 251 -4.85 -18.73 -8.36
N PRO A 252 -4.45 -20.00 -8.57
CA PRO A 252 -5.37 -21.04 -9.02
C PRO A 252 -6.41 -21.51 -7.98
N LEU A 253 -6.17 -21.28 -6.68
CA LEU A 253 -7.02 -21.81 -5.61
C LEU A 253 -8.14 -20.83 -5.22
N ALA A 254 -7.76 -19.60 -4.91
CA ALA A 254 -8.61 -18.58 -4.31
C ALA A 254 -8.27 -17.16 -4.81
N GLY A 255 -7.61 -17.00 -5.95
CA GLY A 255 -7.42 -15.67 -6.52
C GLY A 255 -6.23 -14.89 -5.95
N TYR A 256 -5.33 -15.51 -5.18
CA TYR A 256 -4.23 -14.82 -4.51
C TYR A 256 -2.87 -15.16 -5.10
N GLN A 257 -1.92 -14.22 -4.97
CA GLN A 257 -0.57 -14.40 -5.51
C GLN A 257 0.10 -15.68 -4.97
N VAL A 258 0.62 -16.49 -5.89
CA VAL A 258 1.37 -17.70 -5.60
C VAL A 258 2.83 -17.37 -5.29
N VAL A 259 3.36 -17.93 -4.20
CA VAL A 259 4.75 -17.75 -3.75
C VAL A 259 5.44 -19.09 -3.50
N ASP A 260 6.76 -19.03 -3.37
CA ASP A 260 7.61 -20.14 -2.93
C ASP A 260 7.43 -21.41 -3.77
N THR A 261 7.41 -21.25 -5.09
CA THR A 261 7.17 -22.34 -6.04
C THR A 261 8.23 -22.36 -7.13
N LYS A 262 8.77 -23.55 -7.40
CA LYS A 262 9.66 -23.80 -8.53
C LYS A 262 8.90 -24.53 -9.62
N VAL A 263 9.02 -24.06 -10.86
CA VAL A 263 8.38 -24.64 -12.04
C VAL A 263 9.44 -25.05 -13.04
N THR A 264 9.53 -26.34 -13.32
CA THR A 264 10.43 -26.88 -14.34
C THR A 264 9.62 -27.33 -15.55
N VAL A 265 9.85 -26.71 -16.70
CA VAL A 265 9.26 -27.16 -17.99
C VAL A 265 10.22 -28.15 -18.62
N TYR A 266 9.77 -29.38 -18.83
CA TYR A 266 10.66 -30.47 -19.27
C TYR A 266 10.33 -31.02 -20.66
N ASP A 267 9.09 -30.87 -21.14
CA ASP A 267 8.68 -31.34 -22.46
C ASP A 267 7.49 -30.55 -23.02
N GLY A 268 7.14 -30.79 -24.27
CA GLY A 268 5.99 -30.18 -24.94
C GLY A 268 5.82 -30.69 -26.37
N SER A 269 4.93 -30.04 -27.11
CA SER A 269 4.81 -30.26 -28.55
C SER A 269 4.48 -28.95 -29.24
N HIS A 270 5.01 -28.77 -30.44
CA HIS A 270 4.65 -27.67 -31.34
C HIS A 270 4.11 -28.19 -32.67
N HIS A 271 3.40 -27.32 -33.39
CA HIS A 271 2.96 -27.54 -34.76
C HIS A 271 3.63 -26.48 -35.65
N PRO A 272 4.23 -26.85 -36.80
CA PRO A 272 5.03 -25.92 -37.61
C PRO A 272 4.29 -24.67 -38.07
N VAL A 273 2.97 -24.76 -38.27
CA VAL A 273 2.15 -23.67 -38.83
C VAL A 273 1.21 -23.05 -37.80
N ASP A 274 0.71 -23.85 -36.85
CA ASP A 274 -0.34 -23.43 -35.91
C ASP A 274 0.22 -23.02 -34.54
N SER A 275 1.52 -23.21 -34.28
CA SER A 275 2.13 -22.74 -33.06
C SER A 275 2.34 -21.23 -33.04
N SER A 276 1.99 -20.63 -31.90
CA SER A 276 2.11 -19.20 -31.66
C SER A 276 2.45 -18.95 -30.19
N GLU A 277 3.03 -17.78 -29.90
CA GLU A 277 3.33 -17.36 -28.53
C GLU A 277 2.08 -17.40 -27.64
N MET A 278 0.94 -16.92 -28.14
CA MET A 278 -0.33 -16.96 -27.39
C MET A 278 -0.76 -18.40 -27.07
N ALA A 279 -0.56 -19.35 -27.99
CA ALA A 279 -0.92 -20.74 -27.74
C ALA A 279 -0.06 -21.38 -26.64
N PHE A 280 1.25 -21.11 -26.64
CA PHE A 280 2.17 -21.59 -25.61
C PHE A 280 1.96 -20.90 -24.25
N LYS A 281 1.62 -19.61 -24.27
CA LYS A 281 1.23 -18.86 -23.07
C LYS A 281 0.00 -19.48 -22.39
N MET A 282 -1.07 -19.73 -23.17
CA MET A 282 -2.28 -20.37 -22.66
C MET A 282 -2.02 -21.81 -22.19
N ALA A 283 -1.20 -22.57 -22.94
CA ALA A 283 -0.84 -23.93 -22.55
C ALA A 283 -0.04 -23.95 -21.23
N GLY A 284 0.92 -23.04 -21.05
CA GLY A 284 1.71 -22.90 -19.82
C GLY A 284 0.84 -22.57 -18.60
N SER A 285 -0.03 -21.56 -18.73
CA SER A 285 -1.00 -21.17 -17.69
C SER A 285 -1.87 -22.36 -17.25
N GLN A 286 -2.50 -23.05 -18.20
CA GLN A 286 -3.41 -24.15 -17.91
C GLN A 286 -2.69 -25.40 -17.38
N ALA A 287 -1.46 -25.67 -17.85
CA ALA A 287 -0.64 -26.77 -17.32
C ALA A 287 -0.26 -26.48 -15.87
N PHE A 288 0.08 -25.22 -15.55
CA PHE A 288 0.42 -24.79 -14.20
C PHE A 288 -0.77 -24.91 -13.26
N GLN A 289 -1.96 -24.42 -13.63
CA GLN A 289 -3.17 -24.54 -12.80
C GLN A 289 -3.47 -26.00 -12.43
N LYS A 290 -3.37 -26.93 -13.39
CA LYS A 290 -3.58 -28.36 -13.13
C LYS A 290 -2.53 -28.95 -12.19
N ALA A 291 -1.25 -28.62 -12.40
CA ALA A 291 -0.19 -29.06 -11.51
C ALA A 291 -0.41 -28.52 -10.10
N PHE A 292 -0.74 -27.23 -9.97
CA PHE A 292 -0.93 -26.53 -8.70
C PHE A 292 -2.00 -27.19 -7.83
N LEU A 293 -3.17 -27.48 -8.43
CA LEU A 293 -4.26 -28.19 -7.75
C LEU A 293 -3.86 -29.62 -7.33
N GLY A 294 -2.97 -30.27 -8.08
CA GLY A 294 -2.42 -31.59 -7.75
C GLY A 294 -1.33 -31.58 -6.67
N ALA A 295 -0.71 -30.42 -6.39
CA ALA A 295 0.44 -30.30 -5.49
C ALA A 295 0.07 -29.98 -4.02
N LYS A 296 -1.20 -30.20 -3.64
CA LYS A 296 -1.74 -29.89 -2.30
C LYS A 296 -1.53 -28.40 -1.94
N PRO A 297 -2.26 -27.50 -2.61
CA PRO A 297 -2.12 -26.06 -2.38
C PRO A 297 -2.61 -25.70 -0.97
N ILE A 298 -1.96 -24.71 -0.38
CA ILE A 298 -2.28 -24.15 0.94
C ILE A 298 -2.35 -22.61 0.84
N LEU A 299 -3.12 -22.01 1.73
CA LEU A 299 -3.15 -20.56 1.90
C LEU A 299 -2.19 -20.14 3.02
N LEU A 300 -1.56 -18.99 2.81
CA LEU A 300 -0.77 -18.29 3.80
C LEU A 300 -1.42 -16.95 4.15
N GLU A 301 -1.46 -16.63 5.44
CA GLU A 301 -1.88 -15.33 5.95
C GLU A 301 -0.69 -14.51 6.45
N PRO A 302 -0.73 -13.18 6.32
CA PRO A 302 0.30 -12.32 6.85
C PRO A 302 0.15 -12.17 8.37
N ILE A 303 1.23 -12.47 9.08
CA ILE A 303 1.36 -12.29 10.53
C ILE A 303 2.11 -10.99 10.80
N TYR A 304 1.52 -10.15 11.65
CA TYR A 304 2.09 -8.88 12.06
C TYR A 304 2.69 -8.99 13.45
N SER A 305 3.91 -8.49 13.61
CA SER A 305 4.48 -8.22 14.91
C SER A 305 3.89 -6.90 15.41
N ILE A 306 3.19 -6.97 16.53
CA ILE A 306 2.58 -5.82 17.19
C ILE A 306 3.31 -5.51 18.49
N GLU A 307 3.51 -4.23 18.75
CA GLU A 307 3.99 -3.72 20.03
C GLU A 307 2.91 -2.83 20.63
N VAL A 308 2.36 -3.24 21.78
CA VAL A 308 1.22 -2.58 22.42
C VAL A 308 1.69 -1.97 23.74
N LYS A 309 1.71 -0.64 23.82
CA LYS A 309 2.10 0.11 25.00
C LYS A 309 0.86 0.46 25.82
N VAL A 310 0.76 -0.10 27.02
CA VAL A 310 -0.45 0.02 27.85
C VAL A 310 -0.13 0.28 29.32
N PRO A 311 -0.96 1.03 30.05
CA PRO A 311 -0.81 1.13 31.50
C PRO A 311 -1.01 -0.23 32.18
N GLU A 312 -0.26 -0.48 33.25
CA GLU A 312 -0.29 -1.73 34.02
C GLU A 312 -1.72 -2.19 34.44
N PRO A 313 -2.65 -1.31 34.85
CA PRO A 313 -4.00 -1.71 35.23
C PRO A 313 -4.81 -2.41 34.12
N TYR A 314 -4.55 -2.07 32.85
CA TYR A 314 -5.31 -2.59 31.69
C TYR A 314 -4.62 -3.77 31.01
N MET A 315 -3.40 -4.10 31.44
CA MET A 315 -2.56 -5.13 30.84
C MET A 315 -3.26 -6.49 30.70
N GLY A 316 -3.97 -6.93 31.74
CA GLY A 316 -4.66 -8.22 31.73
C GLY A 316 -5.77 -8.31 30.67
N GLU A 317 -6.55 -7.24 30.50
CA GLU A 317 -7.62 -7.18 29.49
C GLU A 317 -7.04 -7.13 28.07
N VAL A 318 -5.95 -6.39 27.86
CA VAL A 318 -5.25 -6.30 26.57
C VAL A 318 -4.67 -7.66 26.17
N MET A 319 -4.05 -8.39 27.10
CA MET A 319 -3.59 -9.76 26.84
C MET A 319 -4.75 -10.71 26.52
N GLY A 320 -5.91 -10.54 27.16
CA GLY A 320 -7.12 -11.29 26.84
C GLY A 320 -7.61 -11.05 25.41
N ASP A 321 -7.69 -9.79 24.99
CA ASP A 321 -8.10 -9.40 23.63
C ASP A 321 -7.13 -9.95 22.58
N LEU A 322 -5.82 -9.83 22.79
CA LEU A 322 -4.81 -10.39 21.87
C LEU A 322 -4.91 -11.91 21.73
N ASN A 323 -5.12 -12.64 22.83
CA ASN A 323 -5.32 -14.08 22.78
C ASN A 323 -6.62 -14.45 22.04
N SER A 324 -7.69 -13.67 22.20
CA SER A 324 -8.96 -13.91 21.49
C SER A 324 -8.82 -13.74 19.97
N ARG A 325 -7.84 -12.93 19.54
CA ARG A 325 -7.49 -12.63 18.13
C ARG A 325 -6.42 -13.55 17.56
N ARG A 326 -6.26 -14.76 18.11
CA ARG A 326 -5.21 -15.73 17.74
C ARG A 326 -3.78 -15.18 17.89
N GLY A 327 -3.60 -14.15 18.72
CA GLY A 327 -2.30 -13.55 18.98
C GLY A 327 -1.40 -14.45 19.82
N ARG A 328 -0.14 -14.56 19.44
CA ARG A 328 0.91 -15.25 20.21
C ARG A 328 1.77 -14.21 20.92
N ILE A 329 1.71 -14.17 22.26
CA ILE A 329 2.54 -13.26 23.05
C ILE A 329 3.99 -13.74 23.01
N GLN A 330 4.89 -12.86 22.57
CA GLN A 330 6.34 -13.13 22.49
C GLN A 330 7.06 -12.72 23.78
N GLY A 331 6.58 -11.65 24.42
CA GLY A 331 7.18 -11.14 25.65
C GLY A 331 6.55 -9.83 26.10
N MET A 332 7.00 -9.37 27.27
CA MET A 332 6.58 -8.11 27.86
C MET A 332 7.77 -7.40 28.47
N ASP A 333 7.90 -6.12 28.16
CA ASP A 333 9.00 -5.27 28.63
C ASP A 333 8.43 -4.08 29.43
N PRO A 334 8.98 -3.76 30.61
CA PRO A 334 8.55 -2.60 31.39
C PRO A 334 9.06 -1.29 30.75
N ASP A 335 8.19 -0.28 30.67
CA ASP A 335 8.50 1.06 30.17
C ASP A 335 7.91 2.15 31.09
N GLY A 336 8.59 2.40 32.21
CA GLY A 336 8.15 3.35 33.23
C GLY A 336 6.82 2.94 33.85
N ASN A 337 5.78 3.75 33.67
CA ASN A 337 4.41 3.46 34.13
C ASN A 337 3.59 2.63 33.12
N PHE A 338 4.21 2.23 32.01
CA PHE A 338 3.61 1.43 30.95
C PHE A 338 4.28 0.06 30.87
N GLN A 339 3.58 -0.87 30.25
CA GLN A 339 4.07 -2.17 29.84
C GLN A 339 3.99 -2.23 28.32
N ILE A 340 5.05 -2.72 27.68
CA ILE A 340 5.08 -2.98 26.25
C ILE A 340 4.85 -4.47 26.05
N VAL A 341 3.69 -4.83 25.50
CA VAL A 341 3.33 -6.20 25.16
C VAL A 341 3.69 -6.45 23.69
N ARG A 342 4.55 -7.45 23.45
CA ARG A 342 4.93 -7.87 22.10
C ARG A 342 4.19 -9.13 21.73
N ALA A 343 3.51 -9.11 20.59
CA ALA A 343 2.75 -10.26 20.11
C ALA A 343 2.80 -10.39 18.59
N GLU A 344 2.58 -11.60 18.10
CA GLU A 344 2.37 -11.88 16.69
C GLU A 344 0.90 -12.19 16.46
N VAL A 345 0.25 -11.42 15.58
CA VAL A 345 -1.19 -11.53 15.35
C VAL A 345 -1.47 -11.58 13.84
N PRO A 346 -2.34 -12.47 13.37
CA PRO A 346 -2.77 -12.47 11.98
C PRO A 346 -3.49 -11.17 11.61
N LEU A 347 -3.17 -10.61 10.44
CA LEU A 347 -3.73 -9.34 9.99
C LEU A 347 -5.26 -9.34 9.88
N ALA A 348 -5.84 -10.50 9.55
CA ALA A 348 -7.29 -10.70 9.49
C ALA A 348 -7.98 -10.38 10.83
N GLU A 349 -7.29 -10.59 11.95
CA GLU A 349 -7.85 -10.39 13.30
C GLU A 349 -7.59 -8.97 13.85
N LEU A 350 -6.80 -8.16 13.12
CA LEU A 350 -6.42 -6.80 13.52
C LEU A 350 -7.38 -5.72 12.98
N TYR A 351 -8.43 -6.09 12.25
CA TYR A 351 -9.42 -5.13 11.79
C TYR A 351 -10.09 -4.43 12.97
N LYS A 352 -10.07 -3.08 12.96
CA LYS A 352 -10.55 -2.20 14.03
C LYS A 352 -9.88 -2.40 15.40
N TYR A 353 -8.67 -2.98 15.45
CA TYR A 353 -7.95 -3.17 16.71
C TYR A 353 -7.72 -1.88 17.48
N SER A 354 -7.40 -0.76 16.81
CA SER A 354 -7.23 0.56 17.46
C SER A 354 -8.46 0.98 18.27
N THR A 355 -9.66 0.73 17.76
CA THR A 355 -10.92 1.08 18.43
C THR A 355 -11.10 0.22 19.68
N SER A 356 -10.90 -1.10 19.57
CA SER A 356 -10.95 -2.02 20.72
C SER A 356 -9.91 -1.68 21.79
N LEU A 357 -8.67 -1.43 21.41
CA LEU A 357 -7.59 -1.08 22.34
C LEU A 357 -7.90 0.22 23.09
N ARG A 358 -8.37 1.26 22.38
CA ARG A 358 -8.77 2.53 23.02
C ARG A 358 -9.95 2.33 23.97
N SER A 359 -10.92 1.48 23.65
CA SER A 359 -12.02 1.17 24.56
C SER A 359 -11.56 0.48 25.85
N ILE A 360 -10.67 -0.52 25.73
CA ILE A 360 -10.13 -1.27 26.89
C ILE A 360 -9.30 -0.34 27.79
N THR A 361 -8.45 0.49 27.18
CA THR A 361 -7.46 1.31 27.89
C THR A 361 -7.94 2.73 28.20
N GLN A 362 -9.22 3.02 27.99
CA GLN A 362 -9.79 4.37 28.12
C GLN A 362 -9.02 5.43 27.31
N GLY A 363 -8.51 5.03 26.15
CA GLY A 363 -7.78 5.88 25.21
C GLY A 363 -6.31 6.11 25.54
N THR A 364 -5.76 5.43 26.55
CA THR A 364 -4.36 5.62 26.99
C THR A 364 -3.37 4.61 26.40
N GLY A 365 -3.86 3.53 25.80
CA GLY A 365 -3.05 2.55 25.09
C GLY A 365 -2.69 3.00 23.69
N ASP A 366 -1.48 2.65 23.27
CA ASP A 366 -0.98 2.88 21.92
C ASP A 366 -0.38 1.60 21.35
N TYR A 367 -0.28 1.49 20.03
CA TYR A 367 0.35 0.33 19.40
C TYR A 367 1.05 0.67 18.09
N SER A 368 2.03 -0.15 17.74
CA SER A 368 2.62 -0.18 16.42
C SER A 368 2.55 -1.60 15.86
N MET A 369 2.61 -1.72 14.54
CA MET A 369 2.59 -3.01 13.87
C MET A 369 3.50 -3.01 12.64
N SER A 370 4.14 -4.14 12.39
CA SER A 370 4.97 -4.37 11.19
C SER A 370 4.77 -5.81 10.70
N LEU A 371 4.92 -6.03 9.40
CA LEU A 371 4.85 -7.38 8.83
C LEU A 371 6.00 -8.23 9.38
N SER A 372 5.68 -9.36 10.02
CA SER A 372 6.67 -10.32 10.51
C SER A 372 6.98 -11.35 9.42
N HIS A 373 6.00 -12.17 9.06
CA HIS A 373 6.14 -13.24 8.07
C HIS A 373 4.77 -13.75 7.61
N TYR A 374 4.77 -14.71 6.68
CA TYR A 374 3.57 -15.43 6.25
C TYR A 374 3.50 -16.81 6.92
N GLU A 375 2.36 -17.11 7.55
CA GLU A 375 2.07 -18.41 8.19
C GLU A 375 0.93 -19.13 7.48
N GLN A 376 0.88 -20.46 7.59
CA GLN A 376 -0.20 -21.24 7.00
C GLN A 376 -1.52 -20.96 7.71
N VAL A 377 -2.56 -20.67 6.93
CA VAL A 377 -3.92 -20.47 7.43
C VAL A 377 -4.44 -21.78 8.03
N PRO A 378 -5.11 -21.76 9.20
CA PRO A 378 -5.79 -22.93 9.75
C PRO A 378 -6.77 -23.55 8.74
N HIS A 379 -6.87 -24.88 8.74
CA HIS A 379 -7.67 -25.60 7.75
C HIS A 379 -9.15 -25.17 7.72
N GLU A 380 -9.75 -24.95 8.89
CA GLU A 380 -11.14 -24.50 9.02
C GLU A 380 -11.40 -23.10 8.43
N GLN A 381 -10.40 -22.23 8.46
CA GLN A 381 -10.48 -20.88 7.88
C GLN A 381 -10.21 -20.90 6.38
N THR A 382 -9.34 -21.81 5.93
CA THR A 382 -9.00 -21.99 4.51
C THR A 382 -10.26 -22.23 3.67
N GLU A 383 -11.13 -23.16 4.08
CA GLU A 383 -12.35 -23.48 3.33
C GLU A 383 -13.30 -22.27 3.21
N LYS A 384 -13.40 -21.47 4.27
CA LYS A 384 -14.24 -20.26 4.28
C LYS A 384 -13.71 -19.21 3.32
N ILE A 385 -12.40 -18.93 3.37
CA ILE A 385 -11.74 -17.94 2.51
C ILE A 385 -11.83 -18.35 1.04
N VAL A 386 -11.63 -19.63 0.72
CA VAL A 386 -11.78 -20.15 -0.64
C VAL A 386 -13.22 -20.00 -1.14
N ALA A 387 -14.21 -20.29 -0.30
CA ALA A 387 -15.62 -20.18 -0.67
C ALA A 387 -16.06 -18.71 -0.87
N GLU A 388 -15.55 -17.79 -0.05
CA GLU A 388 -15.82 -16.35 -0.17
C GLU A 388 -15.19 -15.77 -1.44
N SER A 389 -13.90 -16.06 -1.66
CA SER A 389 -13.19 -15.60 -2.87
C SER A 389 -13.88 -16.09 -4.15
N LYS A 390 -14.30 -17.36 -4.21
CA LYS A 390 -15.01 -17.89 -5.39
C LYS A 390 -16.31 -17.14 -5.68
N LYS A 391 -17.07 -16.78 -4.65
CA LYS A 391 -18.30 -15.98 -4.82
C LYS A 391 -17.99 -14.58 -5.34
N GLU A 392 -16.91 -13.96 -4.85
CA GLU A 392 -16.49 -12.65 -5.32
C GLU A 392 -16.04 -12.69 -6.79
N ILE A 393 -15.26 -13.70 -7.18
CA ILE A 393 -14.83 -13.89 -8.57
C ILE A 393 -16.05 -14.10 -9.48
N GLU A 394 -16.99 -14.98 -9.10
CA GLU A 394 -18.23 -15.21 -9.85
C GLU A 394 -19.10 -13.94 -9.96
N ALA A 395 -19.12 -13.09 -8.92
CA ALA A 395 -19.87 -11.83 -8.92
C ALA A 395 -19.23 -10.74 -9.79
N VAL A 396 -17.90 -10.78 -10.00
CA VAL A 396 -17.19 -9.85 -10.90
C VAL A 396 -17.31 -10.29 -12.36
N GLU A 397 -17.40 -11.60 -12.62
CA GLU A 397 -17.58 -12.15 -13.97
C GLU A 397 -19.02 -12.06 -14.51
N ALA A 398 -20.01 -11.96 -13.61
CA ALA A 398 -21.44 -11.80 -13.93
C ALA A 398 -21.82 -10.34 -14.20
#